data_AF-A0A941DA63-F1
#
_entry.id   AF-A0A941DA63-F1
#
_cell.length_a   1.000
_cell.length_b   1.000
_cell.length_c   1.000
_cell.angle_alpha   90.00
_cell.angle_beta   90.00
_cell.angle_gamma   90.00
#
_symmetry.space_group_name_H-M   'P 1'
#
loop_
_entity.id
_entity.type
_entity.pdbx_description
1 polymer ?
#
loop_
_entity_poly.entity_id
_entity_poly.type
_entity_poly.pdbx_seq_one_letter_code
_entity_poly.pdbx_strand_id
1 'polypeptide(L)'
;MFSTRPRPSATVTRRPLALTLGVALAGGVLVTAPDRAVALDEGAPPPCENNLEIPAGSELACVLVPPGDAYASADGTWGVDGAPTGLRAQDRSGYLRWTPWPDQVGEHEMTVTYPSGKTKTLKLKVRTSDHAMPDGIYVAPGGADSGKGTPDEPLGDIQKAVGKAEPGDTIYVRGGTYTNPEYGQPFDGTRDNNFIRINGKNGTFTKPFALRNWGNEYATLKSDVNGIFVRQSQHWTIQGLELEGTAADLSIDEALETWWNGKALSTPVGARGLAMNGSRRITVRDMVVHHFPGAGVSNNGGTYVFSEDNLVYDNAWYSTAGTHGFSNSKPASEEGDNPDTFGIRMTGNFVFGNQSSNISHVFRKGFVTMEIDEGNGLHMQNNARTFIGRFLAEDNVAVLNGKAGLGLNTVDGSVIRNNSFFHNTQAVPANGELSLQSSVSDSITHNLFHATDGHLTLQSFDDPATGVEDNYAVRVPGDELPDGITAVDSVFVDPENGDFRPAEGIPSGYGASEETLDRIAGWVAEYGLVVDAAPDVVTDDYKDMITERVIATWPAPGSEEAAELGVPADLVLRVPGDDEDITCYDYSTRDLYPGDSPTECPVPDNGPDDDEE
;
A
#
# COMPACT_ATOMS: atom_id res chain seq x y z
N MET A 1 -9.70 41.18 -39.99
CA MET A 1 -10.99 40.47 -39.88
C MET A 1 -10.72 38.98 -39.87
N PHE A 2 -10.45 38.40 -38.70
CA PHE A 2 -10.60 36.96 -38.48
C PHE A 2 -11.06 36.77 -37.03
N SER A 3 -12.19 36.10 -36.92
CA SER A 3 -13.02 35.94 -35.72
C SER A 3 -12.35 34.98 -34.74
N THR A 4 -12.18 35.42 -33.51
CA THR A 4 -11.95 34.56 -32.36
C THR A 4 -13.24 33.78 -32.05
N ARG A 5 -13.16 32.47 -31.87
CA ARG A 5 -14.16 31.67 -31.16
C ARG A 5 -13.48 31.07 -29.92
N PRO A 6 -14.05 31.22 -28.71
CA PRO A 6 -13.59 30.47 -27.55
C PRO A 6 -14.00 29.00 -27.71
N ARG A 7 -13.09 28.07 -27.40
CA ARG A 7 -13.46 26.65 -27.18
C ARG A 7 -14.27 26.56 -25.87
N PRO A 8 -15.35 25.77 -25.82
CA PRO A 8 -16.17 25.66 -24.62
C PRO A 8 -15.42 24.88 -23.53
N SER A 9 -15.57 25.35 -22.30
CA SER A 9 -15.26 24.60 -21.07
C SER A 9 -16.09 23.32 -21.07
N ALA A 10 -15.41 22.17 -21.12
CA ALA A 10 -16.04 20.88 -20.88
C ALA A 10 -16.19 20.72 -19.37
N THR A 11 -17.43 20.69 -18.91
CA THR A 11 -17.78 20.31 -17.54
C THR A 11 -17.55 18.80 -17.43
N VAL A 12 -16.58 18.37 -16.63
CA VAL A 12 -16.37 16.95 -16.30
C VAL A 12 -17.61 16.48 -15.54
N THR A 13 -18.47 15.75 -16.22
CA THR A 13 -19.61 15.05 -15.62
C THR A 13 -19.08 13.68 -15.21
N ARG A 14 -19.10 13.39 -13.91
CA ARG A 14 -18.83 12.04 -13.37
C ARG A 14 -19.68 11.04 -14.15
N ARG A 15 -19.04 10.11 -14.86
CA ARG A 15 -19.75 8.99 -15.50
C ARG A 15 -20.15 7.99 -14.41
N PRO A 16 -21.41 7.53 -14.38
CA PRO A 16 -21.75 6.35 -13.60
C PRO A 16 -21.05 5.14 -14.21
N LEU A 17 -20.58 4.22 -13.37
CA LEU A 17 -20.02 2.92 -13.79
C LEU A 17 -20.93 2.28 -14.84
N ALA A 18 -20.41 2.05 -16.04
CA ALA A 18 -21.08 1.33 -17.09
C ALA A 18 -20.57 -0.12 -17.11
N LEU A 19 -21.41 -1.05 -16.68
CA LEU A 19 -21.19 -2.49 -16.81
C LEU A 19 -21.26 -2.88 -18.30
N THR A 20 -20.19 -3.46 -18.83
CA THR A 20 -20.18 -4.06 -20.16
C THR A 20 -20.93 -5.40 -20.12
N LEU A 21 -21.90 -5.54 -21.02
CA LEU A 21 -22.78 -6.70 -21.15
C LEU A 21 -22.00 -7.90 -21.74
N GLY A 22 -21.59 -8.85 -20.89
CA GLY A 22 -21.01 -10.14 -21.28
C GLY A 22 -22.07 -11.25 -21.35
N VAL A 23 -21.95 -12.11 -22.36
CA VAL A 23 -22.92 -13.13 -22.80
C VAL A 23 -23.24 -14.18 -21.73
N ALA A 24 -24.53 -14.49 -21.60
CA ALA A 24 -25.09 -15.46 -20.66
C ALA A 24 -24.63 -16.90 -20.91
N LEU A 25 -24.09 -17.54 -19.86
CA LEU A 25 -24.23 -18.98 -19.62
C LEU A 25 -24.93 -19.19 -18.27
N ALA A 26 -25.97 -20.00 -18.32
CA ALA A 26 -26.96 -20.17 -17.27
C ALA A 26 -26.42 -20.96 -16.08
N GLY A 27 -26.50 -20.37 -14.89
CA GLY A 27 -26.18 -20.98 -13.60
C GLY A 27 -26.46 -19.99 -12.47
N GLY A 28 -27.71 -19.52 -12.37
CA GLY A 28 -28.10 -18.48 -11.41
C GLY A 28 -28.02 -18.97 -9.97
N VAL A 29 -26.95 -18.60 -9.27
CA VAL A 29 -26.98 -18.32 -7.84
C VAL A 29 -27.25 -16.83 -7.73
N LEU A 30 -28.41 -16.48 -7.16
CA LEU A 30 -28.72 -15.11 -6.79
C LEU A 30 -27.69 -14.75 -5.71
N VAL A 31 -26.71 -13.90 -6.04
CA VAL A 31 -25.82 -13.29 -5.05
C VAL A 31 -26.70 -12.37 -4.21
N THR A 32 -27.18 -12.89 -3.08
CA THR A 32 -27.71 -12.05 -2.01
C THR A 32 -26.57 -11.20 -1.52
N ALA A 33 -26.74 -9.88 -1.52
CA ALA A 33 -25.84 -8.96 -0.84
C ALA A 33 -25.55 -9.50 0.57
N PRO A 34 -24.29 -9.48 1.04
CA PRO A 34 -23.97 -9.93 2.38
C PRO A 34 -24.89 -9.19 3.36
N ASP A 35 -25.45 -9.92 4.32
CA ASP A 35 -26.23 -9.36 5.43
C ASP A 35 -25.32 -8.36 6.17
N ARG A 36 -25.31 -7.09 5.73
CA ARG A 36 -24.56 -5.97 6.35
C ARG A 36 -25.15 -5.53 7.69
N ALA A 37 -25.78 -6.44 8.42
CA ALA A 37 -25.86 -6.32 9.86
C ALA A 37 -24.49 -6.75 10.38
N VAL A 38 -23.58 -5.80 10.57
CA VAL A 38 -22.41 -6.00 11.44
C VAL A 38 -22.99 -6.46 12.77
N ALA A 39 -23.03 -7.77 13.00
CA ALA A 39 -23.11 -8.30 14.35
C ALA A 39 -21.95 -7.61 15.07
N LEU A 40 -22.24 -6.97 16.20
CA LEU A 40 -21.19 -6.43 17.06
C LEU A 40 -20.32 -7.62 17.44
N ASP A 41 -19.23 -7.83 16.68
CA ASP A 41 -18.34 -8.94 16.87
C ASP A 41 -17.65 -8.79 18.23
N GLU A 42 -17.17 -9.90 18.80
CA GLU A 42 -16.38 -9.83 20.03
C GLU A 42 -15.14 -8.96 19.78
N GLY A 43 -15.17 -7.71 20.28
CA GLY A 43 -14.09 -6.72 20.07
C GLY A 43 -14.52 -5.39 19.45
N ALA A 44 -15.71 -5.30 18.85
CA ALA A 44 -16.23 -4.04 18.32
C ALA A 44 -16.51 -3.02 19.44
N PRO A 45 -16.27 -1.71 19.23
CA PRO A 45 -16.59 -0.71 20.24
C PRO A 45 -18.11 -0.62 20.47
N PRO A 46 -18.56 -0.13 21.63
CA PRO A 46 -19.98 -0.09 21.95
C PRO A 46 -20.76 0.83 20.98
N PRO A 47 -22.07 0.65 20.81
CA PRO A 47 -22.90 1.58 20.03
C PRO A 47 -22.79 3.03 20.54
N CYS A 48 -22.78 4.00 19.63
CA CYS A 48 -22.79 5.41 20.01
C CYS A 48 -24.13 5.81 20.66
N GLU A 49 -24.14 5.91 21.98
CA GLU A 49 -25.30 6.35 22.75
C GLU A 49 -25.46 7.88 22.74
N ASN A 50 -26.72 8.32 22.78
CA ASN A 50 -27.02 9.75 22.86
C ASN A 50 -26.75 10.28 24.28
N ASN A 51 -26.13 11.45 24.36
CA ASN A 51 -25.60 12.07 25.59
C ASN A 51 -24.47 11.25 26.26
N LEU A 52 -23.73 10.45 25.48
CA LEU A 52 -22.51 9.82 25.98
C LEU A 52 -21.56 10.90 26.49
N GLU A 53 -21.09 10.71 27.72
CA GLU A 53 -20.24 11.69 28.40
C GLU A 53 -18.78 11.22 28.43
N ILE A 54 -17.86 12.03 27.91
CA ILE A 54 -16.46 11.67 27.70
C ILE A 54 -15.57 12.74 28.38
N PRO A 55 -14.57 12.38 29.19
CA PRO A 55 -13.63 13.37 29.71
C PRO A 55 -12.76 13.95 28.58
N ALA A 56 -12.43 15.24 28.64
CA ALA A 56 -11.45 15.83 27.74
C ALA A 56 -10.12 15.05 27.79
N GLY A 57 -9.50 14.86 26.63
CA GLY A 57 -8.24 14.14 26.43
C GLY A 57 -8.36 12.61 26.49
N SER A 58 -9.57 12.06 26.66
CA SER A 58 -9.81 10.61 26.60
C SER A 58 -10.27 10.19 25.21
N GLU A 59 -9.78 9.04 24.74
CA GLU A 59 -10.16 8.47 23.45
C GLU A 59 -11.60 7.94 23.50
N LEU A 60 -12.45 8.45 22.61
CA LEU A 60 -13.76 7.89 22.30
C LEU A 60 -13.63 6.95 21.11
N ALA A 61 -14.18 5.75 21.23
CA ALA A 61 -14.49 4.87 20.12
C ALA A 61 -15.91 4.30 20.32
N CYS A 62 -16.79 4.45 19.33
CA CYS A 62 -18.12 3.85 19.34
C CYS A 62 -18.59 3.57 17.90
N VAL A 63 -19.51 2.63 17.70
CA VAL A 63 -20.07 2.35 16.36
C VAL A 63 -21.42 3.02 16.19
N LEU A 64 -21.62 3.72 15.08
CA LEU A 64 -22.93 4.24 14.72
C LEU A 64 -23.82 3.08 14.23
N VAL A 65 -24.96 2.86 14.88
CA VAL A 65 -25.91 1.79 14.50
C VAL A 65 -27.15 2.40 13.84
N PRO A 66 -27.43 2.11 12.55
CA PRO A 66 -28.66 2.48 11.87
C PRO A 66 -29.88 1.68 12.36
N PRO A 67 -31.07 2.28 12.42
CA PRO A 67 -32.31 1.53 12.65
C PRO A 67 -32.80 0.84 11.36
N GLY A 68 -33.01 -0.48 11.40
CA GLY A 68 -33.75 -1.22 10.37
C GLY A 68 -33.15 -1.16 8.96
N ASP A 69 -33.96 -0.77 7.97
CA ASP A 69 -33.62 -0.63 6.55
C ASP A 69 -32.60 0.50 6.24
N ALA A 70 -32.06 1.17 7.26
CA ALA A 70 -31.14 2.29 7.09
C ALA A 70 -29.73 1.88 6.58
N TYR A 71 -29.47 0.58 6.43
CA TYR A 71 -28.30 0.01 5.74
C TYR A 71 -28.50 -0.19 4.22
N ALA A 72 -29.73 -0.04 3.69
CA ALA A 72 -30.12 -0.64 2.41
C ALA A 72 -29.54 -0.01 1.12
N SER A 73 -28.59 0.92 1.20
CA SER A 73 -27.84 1.39 0.03
C SER A 73 -26.46 0.75 0.00
N ALA A 74 -26.17 0.02 -1.09
CA ALA A 74 -24.86 -0.61 -1.29
C ALA A 74 -23.73 0.44 -1.37
N ASP A 75 -24.05 1.63 -1.88
CA ASP A 75 -23.09 2.71 -2.22
C ASP A 75 -23.13 3.91 -1.26
N GLY A 76 -23.96 3.85 -0.21
CA GLY A 76 -24.06 4.94 0.75
C GLY A 76 -22.87 5.01 1.69
N THR A 77 -22.41 6.22 2.01
CA THR A 77 -21.37 6.43 3.03
C THR A 77 -21.95 7.01 4.31
N TRP A 78 -21.21 6.82 5.40
CA TRP A 78 -21.45 7.48 6.67
C TRP A 78 -21.04 8.94 6.61
N GLY A 79 -21.81 9.82 7.25
CA GLY A 79 -21.49 11.24 7.38
C GLY A 79 -21.80 11.76 8.77
N VAL A 80 -21.02 12.74 9.23
CA VAL A 80 -21.26 13.45 10.49
C VAL A 80 -21.15 14.95 10.26
N ASP A 81 -22.29 15.61 10.12
CA ASP A 81 -22.37 17.06 9.92
C ASP A 81 -22.43 17.79 11.26
N GLY A 82 -21.68 18.90 11.37
CA GLY A 82 -21.57 19.66 12.62
C GLY A 82 -20.67 19.01 13.68
N ALA A 83 -19.85 18.03 13.28
CA ALA A 83 -18.85 17.42 14.14
C ALA A 83 -17.87 18.47 14.70
N PRO A 84 -17.51 18.40 15.99
CA PRO A 84 -16.41 19.18 16.52
C PRO A 84 -15.09 18.76 15.88
N THR A 85 -14.10 19.66 15.83
CA THR A 85 -12.75 19.35 15.30
C THR A 85 -12.22 18.05 15.89
N GLY A 86 -11.67 17.19 15.02
CA GLY A 86 -11.09 15.89 15.37
C GLY A 86 -12.07 14.72 15.40
N LEU A 87 -13.38 14.97 15.60
CA LEU A 87 -14.39 13.92 15.58
C LEU A 87 -14.71 13.53 14.14
N ARG A 88 -14.60 12.24 13.82
CA ARG A 88 -14.96 11.70 12.52
C ARG A 88 -15.51 10.28 12.64
N ALA A 89 -16.43 9.94 11.75
CA ALA A 89 -16.82 8.56 11.49
C ALA A 89 -16.02 8.03 10.30
N GLN A 90 -15.61 6.77 10.37
CA GLN A 90 -15.08 6.06 9.22
C GLN A 90 -16.21 5.91 8.18
N ASP A 91 -15.95 6.37 6.95
CA ASP A 91 -16.92 6.58 5.88
C ASP A 91 -17.67 5.30 5.43
N ARG A 92 -17.07 4.12 5.62
CA ARG A 92 -17.57 2.78 5.23
C ARG A 92 -18.26 2.03 6.37
N SER A 93 -17.74 2.12 7.60
CA SER A 93 -18.23 1.32 8.73
C SER A 93 -19.10 2.09 9.74
N GLY A 94 -18.97 3.41 9.81
CA GLY A 94 -19.61 4.22 10.84
C GLY A 94 -18.93 4.15 12.20
N TYR A 95 -17.71 3.63 12.28
CA TYR A 95 -16.89 3.70 13.49
C TYR A 95 -16.55 5.16 13.77
N LEU A 96 -16.97 5.67 14.92
CA LEU A 96 -16.76 7.04 15.35
C LEU A 96 -15.58 7.10 16.32
N ARG A 97 -14.58 7.93 15.99
CA ARG A 97 -13.44 8.20 16.86
C ARG A 97 -13.30 9.68 17.15
N TRP A 98 -12.84 10.00 18.36
CA TRP A 98 -12.58 11.37 18.79
C TRP A 98 -11.73 11.42 20.05
N THR A 99 -10.78 12.36 20.14
CA THR A 99 -10.07 12.66 21.38
C THR A 99 -10.22 14.15 21.71
N PRO A 100 -11.31 14.56 22.39
CA PRO A 100 -11.65 15.96 22.60
C PRO A 100 -10.56 16.71 23.37
N TRP A 101 -10.26 17.94 22.96
CA TRP A 101 -9.40 18.84 23.73
C TRP A 101 -10.09 19.44 24.96
N PRO A 102 -9.33 19.96 25.93
CA PRO A 102 -9.87 20.65 27.10
C PRO A 102 -10.78 21.84 26.79
N ASP A 103 -10.55 22.55 25.68
CA ASP A 103 -11.39 23.67 25.22
C ASP A 103 -12.69 23.21 24.55
N GLN A 104 -12.80 21.92 24.20
CA GLN A 104 -13.99 21.29 23.65
C GLN A 104 -14.96 20.81 24.75
N VAL A 105 -14.78 21.19 26.03
CA VAL A 105 -15.74 20.90 27.11
C VAL A 105 -17.09 21.53 26.81
N GLY A 106 -18.16 20.72 26.92
CA GLY A 106 -19.52 21.16 26.61
C GLY A 106 -20.36 20.10 25.91
N GLU A 107 -21.55 20.49 25.46
CA GLU A 107 -22.43 19.65 24.65
C GLU A 107 -22.17 19.89 23.17
N HIS A 108 -22.05 18.79 22.41
CA HIS A 108 -21.86 18.79 20.97
C HIS A 108 -23.02 18.03 20.34
N GLU A 109 -23.77 18.72 19.50
CA GLU A 109 -24.88 18.14 18.74
C GLU A 109 -24.47 18.07 17.27
N MET A 110 -24.57 16.88 16.69
CA MET A 110 -24.21 16.62 15.30
C MET A 110 -25.30 15.82 14.60
N THR A 111 -25.35 15.92 13.27
CA THR A 111 -26.26 15.13 12.44
C THR A 111 -25.48 13.98 11.82
N VAL A 112 -25.83 12.77 12.19
CA VAL A 112 -25.33 11.55 11.57
C VAL A 112 -26.19 11.24 10.35
N THR A 113 -25.55 11.03 9.20
CA THR A 113 -26.15 10.52 7.98
C THR A 113 -25.73 9.07 7.80
N TYR A 114 -26.72 8.19 7.74
CA TYR A 114 -26.54 6.76 7.47
C TYR A 114 -26.34 6.53 5.96
N PRO A 115 -25.76 5.38 5.54
CA PRO A 115 -25.65 5.02 4.13
C PRO A 115 -26.96 5.20 3.34
N SER A 116 -28.11 4.83 3.92
CA SER A 116 -29.43 5.02 3.29
C SER A 116 -29.84 6.48 3.00
N GLY A 117 -29.06 7.46 3.46
CA GLY A 117 -29.39 8.88 3.45
C GLY A 117 -30.32 9.31 4.58
N LYS A 118 -30.79 8.38 5.43
CA LYS A 118 -31.52 8.73 6.65
C LYS A 118 -30.59 9.43 7.63
N THR A 119 -31.14 10.34 8.41
CA THR A 119 -30.37 11.11 9.39
C THR A 119 -30.85 10.90 10.82
N LYS A 120 -29.95 11.09 11.78
CA LYS A 120 -30.21 11.08 13.22
C LYS A 120 -29.35 12.12 13.92
N THR A 121 -29.92 12.79 14.92
CA THR A 121 -29.14 13.64 15.82
C THR A 121 -28.38 12.77 16.84
N LEU A 122 -27.07 12.99 16.95
CA LEU A 122 -26.21 12.47 18.01
C LEU A 122 -25.76 13.64 18.89
N LYS A 123 -25.90 13.48 20.21
CA LYS A 123 -25.38 14.40 21.21
C LYS A 123 -24.27 13.72 21.99
N LEU A 124 -23.13 14.37 22.08
CA LEU A 124 -22.02 13.96 22.93
C LEU A 124 -21.73 15.08 23.92
N LYS A 125 -21.25 14.74 25.11
CA LYS A 125 -20.91 15.74 26.12
C LYS A 125 -19.49 15.53 26.64
N VAL A 126 -18.65 16.52 26.43
CA VAL A 126 -17.30 16.53 26.95
C VAL A 126 -17.31 17.11 28.36
N ARG A 127 -16.78 16.35 29.32
CA ARG A 127 -16.59 16.83 30.70
C ARG A 127 -15.17 17.34 30.89
N THR A 128 -15.00 18.27 31.82
CA THR A 128 -13.68 18.70 32.29
C THR A 128 -12.87 17.51 32.81
N SER A 129 -11.57 17.55 32.58
CA SER A 129 -10.59 16.59 33.10
C SER A 129 -9.30 17.31 33.48
N ASP A 130 -8.40 16.62 34.18
CA ASP A 130 -7.04 17.12 34.48
C ASP A 130 -6.05 16.89 33.33
N HIS A 131 -6.54 16.58 32.11
CA HIS A 131 -5.70 16.30 30.96
C HIS A 131 -4.97 17.57 30.52
N ALA A 132 -3.64 17.54 30.56
CA ALA A 132 -2.79 18.55 29.98
C ALA A 132 -2.40 18.16 28.55
N MET A 133 -2.50 19.12 27.63
CA MET A 133 -2.00 18.96 26.26
C MET A 133 -0.48 18.69 26.30
N PRO A 134 0.02 17.58 25.72
CA PRO A 134 1.44 17.31 25.62
C PRO A 134 2.21 18.42 24.89
N ASP A 135 3.51 18.55 25.18
CA ASP A 135 4.38 19.39 24.36
C ASP A 135 4.47 18.83 22.94
N GLY A 136 4.36 19.70 21.94
CA GLY A 136 4.42 19.31 20.53
C GLY A 136 3.86 20.38 19.59
N ILE A 137 3.84 20.05 18.31
CA ILE A 137 3.32 20.90 17.24
C ILE A 137 1.99 20.35 16.76
N TYR A 138 0.95 21.17 16.81
CA TYR A 138 -0.42 20.75 16.52
C TYR A 138 -0.88 21.22 15.13
N VAL A 139 -1.51 20.30 14.39
CA VAL A 139 -2.10 20.53 13.06
C VAL A 139 -3.58 20.14 13.09
N ALA A 140 -4.46 20.95 12.49
CA ALA A 140 -5.89 20.68 12.41
C ALA A 140 -6.49 21.17 11.07
N PRO A 141 -7.57 20.57 10.53
CA PRO A 141 -8.15 20.96 9.24
C PRO A 141 -8.63 22.41 9.15
N GLY A 142 -8.98 23.02 10.30
CA GLY A 142 -9.35 24.44 10.42
C GLY A 142 -8.23 25.33 10.97
N GLY A 143 -7.02 24.80 11.10
CA GLY A 143 -5.85 25.57 11.56
C GLY A 143 -5.42 26.64 10.56
N ALA A 144 -4.58 27.56 11.02
CA ALA A 144 -4.09 28.65 10.19
C ALA A 144 -2.64 28.41 9.79
N ASP A 145 -2.29 28.78 8.56
CA ASP A 145 -0.92 28.75 8.06
C ASP A 145 0.05 29.63 8.85
N SER A 146 -0.46 30.72 9.41
CA SER A 146 0.25 31.61 10.34
C SER A 146 0.16 31.16 11.80
N GLY A 147 -0.51 30.04 12.07
CA GLY A 147 -0.68 29.50 13.42
C GLY A 147 0.66 29.19 14.07
N LYS A 148 0.71 29.27 15.40
CA LYS A 148 1.92 28.99 16.16
C LYS A 148 2.25 27.49 16.18
N GLY A 149 1.26 26.62 15.95
CA GLY A 149 1.37 25.19 16.12
C GLY A 149 1.10 24.75 17.57
N THR A 150 0.41 25.59 18.35
CA THR A 150 -0.06 25.26 19.70
C THR A 150 -1.50 24.74 19.63
N PRO A 151 -2.03 24.08 20.67
CA PRO A 151 -3.44 23.67 20.71
C PRO A 151 -4.41 24.83 20.39
N ASP A 152 -4.19 26.02 20.96
CA ASP A 152 -5.07 27.19 20.73
C ASP A 152 -4.89 27.86 19.35
N GLU A 153 -3.75 27.63 18.68
CA GLU A 153 -3.40 28.22 17.38
C GLU A 153 -2.74 27.15 16.48
N PRO A 154 -3.49 26.08 16.11
CA PRO A 154 -2.91 24.97 15.36
C PRO A 154 -2.60 25.39 13.93
N LEU A 155 -1.64 24.71 13.33
CA LEU A 155 -1.33 24.86 11.91
C LEU A 155 -2.42 24.20 11.05
N GLY A 156 -2.66 24.75 9.86
CA GLY A 156 -3.51 24.11 8.85
C GLY A 156 -2.76 23.11 7.96
N ASP A 157 -1.44 23.23 7.90
CA ASP A 157 -0.56 22.54 6.95
C ASP A 157 0.47 21.68 7.70
N ILE A 158 0.47 20.37 7.42
CA ILE A 158 1.38 19.39 8.03
C ILE A 158 2.84 19.66 7.59
N GLN A 159 3.08 20.08 6.35
CA GLN A 159 4.42 20.40 5.87
C GLN A 159 5.03 21.57 6.65
N LYS A 160 4.22 22.54 7.07
CA LYS A 160 4.70 23.64 7.94
C LYS A 160 5.08 23.14 9.32
N ALA A 161 4.36 22.19 9.88
CA ALA A 161 4.73 21.57 11.14
C ALA A 161 6.07 20.82 11.03
N VAL A 162 6.26 20.05 9.95
CA VAL A 162 7.54 19.40 9.63
C VAL A 162 8.67 20.42 9.51
N GLY A 163 8.42 21.55 8.85
CA GLY A 163 9.39 22.64 8.74
C GLY A 163 9.82 23.22 10.09
N LYS A 164 8.86 23.37 11.03
CA LYS A 164 9.10 23.95 12.36
C LYS A 164 9.75 23.01 13.37
N ALA A 165 9.51 21.70 13.25
CA ALA A 165 9.94 20.73 14.27
C ALA A 165 11.46 20.75 14.52
N GLU A 166 11.88 20.63 15.77
CA GLU A 166 13.26 20.42 16.19
C GLU A 166 13.44 19.00 16.77
N PRO A 167 14.66 18.43 16.80
CA PRO A 167 14.88 17.09 17.32
C PRO A 167 14.27 16.89 18.72
N GLY A 168 13.39 15.90 18.86
CA GLY A 168 12.63 15.62 20.07
C GLY A 168 11.15 16.02 19.98
N ASP A 169 10.77 16.83 18.98
CA ASP A 169 9.38 17.26 18.82
C ASP A 169 8.48 16.15 18.28
N THR A 170 7.25 16.17 18.78
CA THR A 170 6.12 15.40 18.23
C THR A 170 5.17 16.34 17.48
N ILE A 171 4.83 15.97 16.26
CA ILE A 171 3.77 16.61 15.47
C ILE A 171 2.49 15.80 15.67
N TYR A 172 1.46 16.44 16.22
CA TYR A 172 0.13 15.87 16.43
C TYR A 172 -0.83 16.38 15.36
N VAL A 173 -1.39 15.47 14.57
CA VAL A 173 -2.37 15.74 13.52
C VAL A 173 -3.77 15.40 14.02
N ARG A 174 -4.67 16.37 14.04
CA ARG A 174 -6.07 16.15 14.43
C ARG A 174 -6.82 15.35 13.35
N GLY A 175 -7.89 14.72 13.77
CA GLY A 175 -8.82 14.03 12.88
C GLY A 175 -9.39 14.95 11.81
N GLY A 176 -9.41 14.45 10.59
CA GLY A 176 -9.88 15.13 9.40
C GLY A 176 -9.21 14.63 8.12
N THR A 177 -9.63 15.19 7.00
CA THR A 177 -9.05 14.90 5.68
C THR A 177 -8.14 16.04 5.25
N TYR A 178 -6.92 15.69 4.85
CA TYR A 178 -5.90 16.58 4.36
C TYR A 178 -5.54 16.20 2.94
N THR A 179 -5.36 17.19 2.07
CA THR A 179 -4.99 16.98 0.66
C THR A 179 -3.76 17.79 0.31
N ASN A 180 -2.92 17.27 -0.60
CA ASN A 180 -1.81 18.05 -1.12
C ASN A 180 -2.28 19.29 -1.91
N PRO A 181 -1.40 20.29 -2.07
CA PRO A 181 -1.65 21.39 -2.98
C PRO A 181 -2.05 20.88 -4.37
N GLU A 182 -3.10 21.49 -4.93
CA GLU A 182 -3.60 21.19 -6.27
C GLU A 182 -4.15 19.77 -6.45
N TYR A 183 -4.45 19.05 -5.36
CA TYR A 183 -5.07 17.72 -5.43
C TYR A 183 -6.26 17.67 -6.40
N GLY A 184 -6.27 16.67 -7.27
CA GLY A 184 -7.29 16.45 -8.31
C GLY A 184 -7.19 17.40 -9.50
N GLN A 185 -6.19 18.28 -9.56
CA GLN A 185 -5.86 19.02 -10.78
C GLN A 185 -4.99 18.16 -11.71
N PRO A 186 -5.05 18.36 -13.04
CA PRO A 186 -4.15 17.68 -13.97
C PRO A 186 -2.68 17.88 -13.59
N PHE A 187 -1.89 16.82 -13.62
CA PHE A 187 -0.47 16.90 -13.34
C PHE A 187 0.27 17.43 -14.58
N ASP A 188 0.75 18.68 -14.50
CA ASP A 188 1.45 19.35 -15.61
C ASP A 188 2.98 19.26 -15.52
N GLY A 189 3.50 18.49 -14.56
CA GLY A 189 4.93 18.32 -14.31
C GLY A 189 5.60 19.49 -13.56
N THR A 190 4.85 20.53 -13.16
CA THR A 190 5.41 21.72 -12.49
C THR A 190 5.19 21.74 -10.98
N ARG A 191 4.16 21.05 -10.49
CA ARG A 191 3.85 20.96 -9.05
C ARG A 191 4.72 19.93 -8.33
N ASP A 192 4.89 20.12 -7.02
CA ASP A 192 5.66 19.21 -6.18
C ASP A 192 5.02 17.82 -6.19
N ASN A 193 5.82 16.78 -6.44
CA ASN A 193 5.37 15.40 -6.45
C ASN A 193 5.33 14.76 -5.05
N ASN A 194 5.33 15.56 -3.99
CA ASN A 194 5.22 15.09 -2.61
C ASN A 194 4.28 16.00 -1.81
N PHE A 195 3.35 15.39 -1.07
CA PHE A 195 2.50 16.10 -0.14
C PHE A 195 3.31 16.56 1.08
N ILE A 196 3.97 15.61 1.76
CA ILE A 196 4.86 15.90 2.88
C ILE A 196 6.30 15.52 2.50
N ARG A 197 7.23 16.44 2.74
CA ARG A 197 8.68 16.26 2.55
C ARG A 197 9.43 16.45 3.87
N ILE A 198 10.04 15.36 4.32
CA ILE A 198 11.02 15.32 5.42
C ILE A 198 12.39 15.10 4.76
N ASN A 199 13.19 16.16 4.62
CA ASN A 199 14.46 16.11 3.87
C ASN A 199 15.62 16.62 4.73
N GLY A 200 16.65 15.78 4.94
CA GLY A 200 17.82 16.15 5.74
C GLY A 200 17.53 16.39 7.23
N LYS A 201 16.42 15.86 7.75
CA LYS A 201 15.92 16.20 9.08
C LYS A 201 16.22 15.06 10.07
N ASN A 202 17.27 15.25 10.87
CA ASN A 202 17.87 14.18 11.66
C ASN A 202 17.64 14.39 13.15
N GLY A 203 16.92 13.46 13.78
CA GLY A 203 16.79 13.37 15.23
C GLY A 203 17.98 12.63 15.84
N THR A 204 17.84 12.22 17.10
CA THR A 204 18.78 11.30 17.76
C THR A 204 18.02 10.23 18.52
N PHE A 205 18.70 9.19 19.00
CA PHE A 205 18.09 8.18 19.88
C PHE A 205 17.39 8.76 21.12
N THR A 206 17.89 9.88 21.66
CA THR A 206 17.31 10.53 22.84
C THR A 206 16.39 11.70 22.51
N LYS A 207 16.33 12.11 21.24
CA LYS A 207 15.50 13.19 20.72
C LYS A 207 14.98 12.82 19.32
N PRO A 208 14.18 11.75 19.19
CA PRO A 208 13.59 11.37 17.92
C PRO A 208 12.50 12.38 17.54
N PHE A 209 12.20 12.47 16.25
CA PHE A 209 10.98 13.11 15.78
C PHE A 209 9.82 12.13 15.78
N ALA A 210 8.61 12.61 16.00
CA ALA A 210 7.39 11.85 15.75
C ALA A 210 6.40 12.64 14.91
N LEU A 211 5.77 11.98 13.95
CA LEU A 211 4.60 12.48 13.21
C LEU A 211 3.46 11.49 13.46
N ARG A 212 2.39 11.96 14.11
CA ARG A 212 1.30 11.08 14.54
C ARG A 212 -0.06 11.74 14.53
N ASN A 213 -1.11 10.93 14.44
CA ASN A 213 -2.45 11.38 14.80
C ASN A 213 -2.55 11.74 16.30
N TRP A 214 -3.53 12.57 16.62
CA TRP A 214 -3.89 12.92 17.98
C TRP A 214 -4.82 11.86 18.59
N GLY A 215 -4.40 11.25 19.70
CA GLY A 215 -5.13 10.15 20.33
C GLY A 215 -5.42 9.03 19.33
N ASN A 216 -6.71 8.70 19.18
CA ASN A 216 -7.21 7.73 18.21
C ASN A 216 -7.89 8.36 16.97
N GLU A 217 -7.77 9.67 16.77
CA GLU A 217 -8.52 10.37 15.71
C GLU A 217 -8.07 9.96 14.29
N TYR A 218 -9.01 9.95 13.35
CA TYR A 218 -8.74 9.63 11.93
C TYR A 218 -8.10 10.80 11.19
N ALA A 219 -6.78 10.82 11.09
CA ALA A 219 -6.03 11.77 10.27
C ALA A 219 -5.70 11.16 8.90
N THR A 220 -6.54 11.45 7.91
CA THR A 220 -6.43 10.92 6.54
C THR A 220 -5.76 11.91 5.63
N LEU A 221 -4.68 11.48 4.97
CA LEU A 221 -3.97 12.24 3.96
C LEU A 221 -4.31 11.62 2.59
N LYS A 222 -5.18 12.29 1.83
CA LYS A 222 -5.50 11.91 0.45
C LYS A 222 -4.50 12.56 -0.50
N SER A 223 -3.84 11.77 -1.33
CA SER A 223 -2.80 12.30 -2.22
C SER A 223 -2.82 11.72 -3.63
N ASP A 224 -2.69 12.61 -4.62
CA ASP A 224 -2.47 12.28 -6.04
C ASP A 224 -0.98 12.38 -6.44
N VAL A 225 -0.11 12.48 -5.43
CA VAL A 225 1.36 12.49 -5.50
C VAL A 225 1.91 11.62 -4.36
N ASN A 226 3.22 11.63 -4.10
CA ASN A 226 3.73 10.88 -2.94
C ASN A 226 3.12 11.43 -1.63
N GLY A 227 2.54 10.57 -0.79
CA GLY A 227 1.94 10.99 0.48
C GLY A 227 2.96 11.55 1.46
N ILE A 228 3.97 10.75 1.83
CA ILE A 228 5.07 11.19 2.69
C ILE A 228 6.40 10.79 2.08
N PHE A 229 7.25 11.77 1.79
CA PHE A 229 8.59 11.58 1.25
C PHE A 229 9.65 11.90 2.31
N VAL A 230 10.42 10.89 2.70
CA VAL A 230 11.46 10.96 3.73
C VAL A 230 12.83 10.72 3.12
N ARG A 231 13.61 11.78 2.91
CA ARG A 231 14.91 11.71 2.25
C ARG A 231 16.05 12.09 3.18
N GLN A 232 17.11 11.28 3.20
CA GLN A 232 18.34 11.56 3.94
C GLN A 232 18.09 12.01 5.40
N SER A 233 17.10 11.39 6.04
CA SER A 233 16.61 11.75 7.37
C SER A 233 16.71 10.58 8.32
N GLN A 234 16.78 10.85 9.63
CA GLN A 234 16.98 9.81 10.63
C GLN A 234 16.21 10.06 11.93
N HIS A 235 15.92 8.96 12.65
CA HIS A 235 15.25 8.96 13.94
C HIS A 235 13.84 9.57 13.89
N TRP A 236 13.01 9.05 12.98
CA TRP A 236 11.59 9.39 12.88
C TRP A 236 10.72 8.21 13.26
N THR A 237 9.64 8.49 13.97
CA THR A 237 8.47 7.60 14.04
C THR A 237 7.31 8.25 13.29
N ILE A 238 6.75 7.55 12.32
CA ILE A 238 5.56 7.95 11.56
C ILE A 238 4.47 6.94 11.92
N GLN A 239 3.36 7.41 12.49
CA GLN A 239 2.38 6.49 13.08
C GLN A 239 0.93 6.98 13.09
N GLY A 240 -0.02 6.05 13.06
CA GLY A 240 -1.44 6.32 13.31
C GLY A 240 -2.14 7.15 12.23
N LEU A 241 -1.54 7.28 11.04
CA LEU A 241 -2.11 8.04 9.93
C LEU A 241 -2.68 7.10 8.87
N GLU A 242 -3.71 7.57 8.19
CA GLU A 242 -4.24 6.95 6.98
C GLU A 242 -3.70 7.71 5.76
N LEU A 243 -3.05 6.99 4.83
CA LEU A 243 -2.62 7.51 3.54
C LEU A 243 -3.47 6.84 2.46
N GLU A 244 -4.16 7.65 1.67
CA GLU A 244 -5.06 7.19 0.61
C GLU A 244 -4.61 7.80 -0.72
N GLY A 245 -4.27 6.94 -1.69
CA GLY A 245 -3.90 7.33 -3.04
C GLY A 245 -5.09 7.43 -3.99
N THR A 246 -4.80 7.51 -5.30
CA THR A 246 -5.81 7.65 -6.36
C THR A 246 -5.88 6.47 -7.32
N ALA A 247 -5.35 5.29 -6.96
CA ALA A 247 -5.36 4.12 -7.83
C ALA A 247 -6.78 3.76 -8.28
N ALA A 248 -7.77 3.76 -7.37
CA ALA A 248 -9.16 3.47 -7.72
C ALA A 248 -9.81 4.50 -8.66
N ASP A 249 -9.20 5.68 -8.84
CA ASP A 249 -9.66 6.70 -9.78
C ASP A 249 -8.98 6.60 -11.17
N LEU A 250 -8.00 5.71 -11.32
CA LEU A 250 -7.23 5.51 -12.54
C LEU A 250 -7.69 4.26 -13.30
N SER A 251 -7.41 4.26 -14.60
CA SER A 251 -7.56 3.12 -15.49
C SER A 251 -6.23 2.71 -16.12
N ILE A 252 -6.14 1.47 -16.61
CA ILE A 252 -4.99 1.01 -17.40
C ILE A 252 -4.78 1.89 -18.64
N ASP A 253 -5.84 2.45 -19.23
CA ASP A 253 -5.74 3.36 -20.37
C ASP A 253 -4.92 4.61 -20.02
N GLU A 254 -5.23 5.25 -18.89
CA GLU A 254 -4.52 6.42 -18.40
C GLU A 254 -3.07 6.09 -18.02
N ALA A 255 -2.82 4.90 -17.47
CA ALA A 255 -1.46 4.45 -17.18
C ALA A 255 -0.63 4.28 -18.46
N LEU A 256 -1.20 3.66 -19.50
CA LEU A 256 -0.51 3.42 -20.76
C LEU A 256 -0.21 4.69 -21.55
N GLU A 257 -0.98 5.77 -21.41
CA GLU A 257 -0.65 7.08 -21.97
C GLU A 257 0.70 7.62 -21.48
N THR A 258 1.14 7.19 -20.29
CA THR A 258 2.39 7.63 -19.67
C THR A 258 3.51 6.58 -19.72
N TRP A 259 3.26 5.39 -20.29
CA TRP A 259 4.20 4.27 -20.25
C TRP A 259 5.55 4.59 -20.87
N TRP A 260 5.59 5.38 -21.94
CA TRP A 260 6.85 5.78 -22.56
C TRP A 260 7.63 6.84 -21.79
N ASN A 261 7.15 7.33 -20.64
CA ASN A 261 7.85 8.32 -19.84
C ASN A 261 8.96 7.68 -18.98
N GLY A 262 10.21 7.90 -19.35
CA GLY A 262 11.39 7.41 -18.64
C GLY A 262 11.55 7.92 -17.20
N LYS A 263 10.72 8.87 -16.76
CA LYS A 263 10.65 9.37 -15.38
C LYS A 263 9.39 8.87 -14.66
N ALA A 264 9.10 7.57 -14.76
CA ALA A 264 7.94 6.89 -14.19
C ALA A 264 7.51 7.38 -12.79
N LEU A 265 8.47 7.51 -11.87
CA LEU A 265 8.25 7.90 -10.47
C LEU A 265 7.91 9.38 -10.25
N SER A 266 8.00 10.20 -11.30
CA SER A 266 7.61 11.61 -11.27
C SER A 266 6.21 11.86 -11.82
N THR A 267 5.49 10.80 -12.16
CA THR A 267 4.11 10.84 -12.69
C THR A 267 3.09 10.48 -11.60
N PRO A 268 1.80 10.84 -11.77
CA PRO A 268 0.74 10.40 -10.87
C PRO A 268 0.62 8.89 -10.74
N VAL A 269 0.90 8.14 -11.83
CA VAL A 269 0.86 6.66 -11.79
C VAL A 269 2.07 6.07 -11.05
N GLY A 270 3.10 6.87 -10.78
CA GLY A 270 4.24 6.52 -9.94
C GLY A 270 4.09 6.90 -8.46
N ALA A 271 2.99 7.54 -8.06
CA ALA A 271 2.79 8.06 -6.71
C ALA A 271 2.78 6.94 -5.66
N ARG A 272 3.47 7.18 -4.54
CA ARG A 272 3.65 6.22 -3.44
C ARG A 272 3.06 6.73 -2.14
N GLY A 273 2.63 5.82 -1.26
CA GLY A 273 2.10 6.21 0.05
C GLY A 273 3.16 6.87 0.91
N LEU A 274 4.17 6.09 1.32
CA LEU A 274 5.31 6.55 2.10
C LEU A 274 6.61 6.15 1.40
N ALA A 275 7.35 7.13 0.91
CA ALA A 275 8.59 6.93 0.17
C ALA A 275 9.82 7.40 0.96
N MET A 276 10.71 6.46 1.29
CA MET A 276 11.96 6.72 2.01
C MET A 276 13.17 6.54 1.10
N ASN A 277 14.03 7.55 0.99
CA ASN A 277 15.25 7.51 0.17
C ASN A 277 16.50 7.86 1.00
N GLY A 278 17.39 6.90 1.21
CA GLY A 278 18.63 7.06 1.98
C GLY A 278 18.40 7.48 3.43
N SER A 279 17.25 7.12 3.99
CA SER A 279 16.85 7.45 5.37
C SER A 279 17.09 6.27 6.29
N ARG A 280 17.46 6.52 7.55
CA ARG A 280 17.87 5.45 8.48
C ARG A 280 17.20 5.60 9.83
N ARG A 281 16.98 4.52 10.57
CA ARG A 281 16.34 4.57 11.90
C ARG A 281 14.96 5.21 11.83
N ILE A 282 14.13 4.68 10.94
CA ILE A 282 12.76 5.11 10.71
C ILE A 282 11.83 3.99 11.18
N THR A 283 10.85 4.32 12.00
CA THR A 283 9.77 3.42 12.38
C THR A 283 8.48 3.88 11.73
N VAL A 284 7.86 3.01 10.94
CA VAL A 284 6.53 3.19 10.33
C VAL A 284 5.60 2.22 11.04
N ARG A 285 4.63 2.73 11.80
CA ARG A 285 3.78 1.85 12.60
C ARG A 285 2.35 2.29 12.77
N ASP A 286 1.42 1.34 12.90
CA ASP A 286 0.00 1.64 13.04
C ASP A 286 -0.49 2.56 11.90
N MET A 287 0.04 2.35 10.69
CA MET A 287 -0.35 3.10 9.50
C MET A 287 -1.39 2.32 8.71
N VAL A 288 -2.28 3.06 8.04
CA VAL A 288 -3.18 2.52 7.01
C VAL A 288 -2.77 3.13 5.68
N VAL A 289 -2.24 2.34 4.75
CA VAL A 289 -1.70 2.84 3.47
C VAL A 289 -2.32 2.10 2.31
N HIS A 290 -3.05 2.82 1.46
CA HIS A 290 -3.83 2.16 0.43
C HIS A 290 -4.10 2.98 -0.81
N HIS A 291 -4.43 2.26 -1.89
CA HIS A 291 -4.89 2.83 -3.16
C HIS A 291 -3.84 3.73 -3.81
N PHE A 292 -2.54 3.50 -3.57
CA PHE A 292 -1.49 4.20 -4.32
C PHE A 292 -1.21 3.51 -5.66
N PRO A 293 -1.10 4.27 -6.77
CA PRO A 293 -0.76 3.70 -8.07
C PRO A 293 0.60 3.00 -8.09
N GLY A 294 1.57 3.53 -7.33
CA GLY A 294 2.85 2.91 -7.03
C GLY A 294 2.89 2.26 -5.64
N ALA A 295 4.08 2.09 -5.08
CA ALA A 295 4.27 1.37 -3.83
C ALA A 295 3.47 1.98 -2.65
N GLY A 296 2.97 1.12 -1.77
CA GLY A 296 2.38 1.58 -0.50
C GLY A 296 3.45 2.21 0.38
N VAL A 297 4.44 1.43 0.78
CA VAL A 297 5.61 1.89 1.56
C VAL A 297 6.89 1.47 0.84
N SER A 298 7.72 2.43 0.44
CA SER A 298 9.01 2.16 -0.20
C SER A 298 10.18 2.66 0.62
N ASN A 299 11.27 1.90 0.64
CA ASN A 299 12.57 2.23 1.19
C ASN A 299 13.65 1.96 0.14
N ASN A 300 14.31 3.01 -0.35
CA ASN A 300 15.46 2.91 -1.24
C ASN A 300 16.72 3.39 -0.52
N GLY A 301 17.72 2.54 -0.31
CA GLY A 301 18.98 2.95 0.34
C GLY A 301 18.99 3.03 1.87
N GLY A 302 17.84 2.86 2.54
CA GLY A 302 17.74 3.02 3.99
C GLY A 302 17.98 1.74 4.80
N THR A 303 18.43 1.87 6.05
CA THR A 303 18.60 0.76 7.01
C THR A 303 18.15 1.17 8.41
N TYR A 304 17.96 0.18 9.28
CA TYR A 304 17.22 0.31 10.54
C TYR A 304 15.82 0.87 10.29
N VAL A 305 15.15 0.35 9.27
CA VAL A 305 13.77 0.71 8.91
C VAL A 305 12.86 -0.40 9.41
N PHE A 306 11.92 -0.04 10.28
CA PHE A 306 11.01 -0.97 10.93
C PHE A 306 9.58 -0.64 10.52
N SER A 307 8.89 -1.61 9.93
CA SER A 307 7.48 -1.52 9.54
C SER A 307 6.67 -2.43 10.45
N GLU A 308 5.95 -1.84 11.40
CA GLU A 308 5.33 -2.55 12.52
C GLU A 308 3.82 -2.31 12.55
N ASP A 309 3.01 -3.36 12.60
CA ASP A 309 1.56 -3.26 12.82
C ASP A 309 0.83 -2.35 11.82
N ASN A 310 1.16 -2.44 10.53
CA ASN A 310 0.52 -1.64 9.49
C ASN A 310 -0.50 -2.44 8.68
N LEU A 311 -1.52 -1.74 8.21
CA LEU A 311 -2.45 -2.19 7.18
C LEU A 311 -2.05 -1.59 5.84
N VAL A 312 -1.63 -2.41 4.87
CA VAL A 312 -1.16 -1.96 3.54
C VAL A 312 -1.85 -2.72 2.42
N TYR A 313 -2.73 -2.04 1.67
CA TYR A 313 -3.58 -2.74 0.71
C TYR A 313 -3.90 -1.97 -0.57
N ASP A 314 -4.18 -2.70 -1.65
CA ASP A 314 -4.57 -2.14 -2.96
C ASP A 314 -3.58 -1.10 -3.51
N ASN A 315 -2.28 -1.34 -3.37
CA ASN A 315 -1.22 -0.49 -3.92
C ASN A 315 -0.51 -1.15 -5.11
N ALA A 316 0.30 -0.38 -5.84
CA ALA A 316 1.15 -0.79 -6.97
C ALA A 316 0.44 -1.10 -8.30
N TRP A 317 -0.86 -0.79 -8.43
CA TRP A 317 -1.70 -1.22 -9.56
C TRP A 317 -1.29 -0.67 -10.93
N TYR A 318 -0.86 0.59 -11.02
CA TYR A 318 -0.72 1.28 -12.31
C TYR A 318 0.67 1.81 -12.59
N SER A 319 1.62 1.60 -11.69
CA SER A 319 2.98 2.11 -11.84
C SER A 319 3.68 1.54 -13.06
N THR A 320 4.41 2.40 -13.75
CA THR A 320 5.34 1.99 -14.82
C THR A 320 6.75 1.77 -14.27
N ALA A 321 6.93 1.89 -12.95
CA ALA A 321 8.14 1.52 -12.23
C ALA A 321 7.91 0.27 -11.37
N GLY A 322 8.97 -0.49 -11.11
CA GLY A 322 8.92 -1.66 -10.25
C GLY A 322 8.51 -1.32 -8.82
N THR A 323 7.35 -1.84 -8.38
CA THR A 323 6.75 -1.48 -7.09
C THR A 323 5.94 -2.63 -6.46
N HIS A 324 5.72 -2.53 -5.14
CA HIS A 324 5.11 -3.55 -4.28
C HIS A 324 4.29 -2.89 -3.16
N GLY A 325 3.58 -3.68 -2.35
CA GLY A 325 2.97 -3.17 -1.11
C GLY A 325 4.02 -2.52 -0.21
N PHE A 326 5.01 -3.33 0.23
CA PHE A 326 6.26 -2.86 0.81
C PHE A 326 7.43 -3.10 -0.15
N SER A 327 8.10 -2.05 -0.61
CA SER A 327 9.27 -2.13 -1.49
C SER A 327 10.55 -1.73 -0.75
N ASN A 328 11.38 -2.68 -0.33
CA ASN A 328 12.73 -2.37 0.18
C ASN A 328 13.76 -2.70 -0.90
N SER A 329 14.49 -1.68 -1.35
CA SER A 329 15.45 -1.80 -2.42
C SER A 329 16.78 -1.17 -2.01
N LYS A 330 17.87 -1.89 -2.29
CA LYS A 330 19.25 -1.40 -2.15
C LYS A 330 19.57 -0.80 -0.77
N PRO A 331 19.13 -1.40 0.35
CA PRO A 331 19.57 -0.93 1.66
C PRO A 331 21.09 -0.88 1.69
N ALA A 332 21.65 0.13 2.35
CA ALA A 332 23.10 0.32 2.40
C ALA A 332 23.56 0.49 3.85
N SER A 333 24.43 -0.41 4.31
CA SER A 333 25.03 -0.32 5.64
C SER A 333 26.12 0.75 5.69
N GLU A 334 26.32 1.34 6.87
CA GLU A 334 27.42 2.25 7.18
C GLU A 334 28.55 1.54 7.92
N GLU A 335 29.73 2.15 7.96
CA GLU A 335 30.85 1.65 8.76
C GLU A 335 30.45 1.54 10.24
N GLY A 336 30.66 0.36 10.82
CA GLY A 336 30.31 0.05 12.21
C GLY A 336 28.90 -0.49 12.42
N ASP A 337 28.08 -0.61 11.37
CA ASP A 337 26.85 -1.39 11.46
C ASP A 337 27.14 -2.84 11.84
N ASN A 338 26.32 -3.38 12.75
CA ASN A 338 26.48 -4.75 13.22
C ASN A 338 25.75 -5.71 12.27
N PRO A 339 26.48 -6.64 11.60
CA PRO A 339 25.87 -7.57 10.67
C PRO A 339 24.84 -8.50 11.33
N ASP A 340 24.93 -8.74 12.64
CA ASP A 340 23.99 -9.62 13.35
C ASP A 340 22.66 -8.93 13.68
N THR A 341 22.54 -7.63 13.44
CA THR A 341 21.30 -6.89 13.73
C THR A 341 20.31 -6.98 12.59
N PHE A 342 19.03 -7.13 12.95
CA PHE A 342 17.94 -6.94 11.99
C PHE A 342 17.84 -5.47 11.60
N GLY A 343 18.51 -5.13 10.51
CA GLY A 343 18.55 -3.79 9.95
C GLY A 343 17.27 -3.44 9.18
N ILE A 344 16.51 -4.43 8.72
CA ILE A 344 15.17 -4.23 8.16
C ILE A 344 14.22 -5.20 8.85
N ARG A 345 13.06 -4.69 9.28
CA ARG A 345 12.02 -5.49 9.95
C ARG A 345 10.65 -5.16 9.37
N MET A 346 9.87 -6.21 9.14
CA MET A 346 8.46 -6.15 8.80
C MET A 346 7.73 -7.07 9.77
N THR A 347 7.00 -6.50 10.72
CA THR A 347 6.33 -7.27 11.76
C THR A 347 4.88 -6.87 11.99
N GLY A 348 3.99 -7.84 12.23
CA GLY A 348 2.61 -7.55 12.61
C GLY A 348 1.74 -6.95 11.49
N ASN A 349 2.22 -6.92 10.24
CA ASN A 349 1.55 -6.22 9.14
C ASN A 349 0.47 -7.08 8.50
N PHE A 350 -0.61 -6.43 8.06
CA PHE A 350 -1.62 -7.02 7.19
C PHE A 350 -1.52 -6.43 5.80
N VAL A 351 -1.23 -7.27 4.82
CA VAL A 351 -0.83 -6.84 3.48
C VAL A 351 -1.60 -7.60 2.42
N PHE A 352 -2.47 -6.90 1.68
CA PHE A 352 -3.33 -7.58 0.70
C PHE A 352 -3.67 -6.77 -0.53
N GLY A 353 -4.01 -7.45 -1.63
CA GLY A 353 -4.47 -6.79 -2.87
C GLY A 353 -3.41 -5.89 -3.52
N ASN A 354 -2.15 -5.94 -3.10
CA ASN A 354 -1.08 -5.19 -3.74
C ASN A 354 -0.66 -5.96 -4.98
N GLN A 355 -0.81 -5.37 -6.16
CA GLN A 355 -0.62 -6.04 -7.44
C GLN A 355 -0.15 -5.01 -8.47
N SER A 356 0.70 -5.40 -9.42
CA SER A 356 0.91 -4.62 -10.64
C SER A 356 -0.02 -5.09 -11.75
N SER A 357 -0.69 -4.16 -12.41
CA SER A 357 -1.48 -4.42 -13.62
C SER A 357 -0.81 -3.84 -14.87
N ASN A 358 0.46 -3.43 -14.77
CA ASN A 358 1.22 -2.80 -15.86
C ASN A 358 2.66 -3.33 -15.93
N ILE A 359 3.26 -3.21 -17.12
CA ILE A 359 4.65 -3.62 -17.38
C ILE A 359 5.57 -2.49 -16.89
N SER A 360 6.51 -2.82 -15.99
CA SER A 360 7.48 -1.85 -15.49
C SER A 360 8.64 -1.66 -16.48
N HIS A 361 9.31 -0.50 -16.44
CA HIS A 361 10.45 -0.26 -17.32
C HIS A 361 11.52 0.62 -16.69
N VAL A 362 12.76 0.42 -17.13
CA VAL A 362 13.92 1.28 -16.83
C VAL A 362 14.74 1.43 -18.11
N PHE A 363 14.42 2.42 -18.94
CA PHE A 363 14.95 2.48 -20.31
C PHE A 363 16.48 2.56 -20.40
N ARG A 364 17.16 3.10 -19.38
CA ARG A 364 18.64 3.14 -19.35
C ARG A 364 19.30 1.75 -19.40
N LYS A 365 18.58 0.67 -19.11
CA LYS A 365 19.05 -0.72 -19.27
C LYS A 365 19.25 -1.11 -20.73
N GLY A 366 18.75 -0.31 -21.68
CA GLY A 366 18.83 -0.59 -23.12
C GLY A 366 17.80 -1.61 -23.61
N PHE A 367 17.06 -2.25 -22.70
CA PHE A 367 15.93 -3.10 -23.03
C PHE A 367 14.82 -3.03 -21.99
N VAL A 368 13.62 -3.48 -22.37
CA VAL A 368 12.49 -3.74 -21.47
C VAL A 368 11.98 -5.15 -21.75
N THR A 369 11.82 -5.96 -20.70
CA THR A 369 11.09 -7.22 -20.81
C THR A 369 9.60 -6.92 -20.69
N MET A 370 8.83 -7.35 -21.68
CA MET A 370 7.39 -7.10 -21.76
C MET A 370 6.63 -8.09 -20.88
N GLU A 371 6.84 -7.98 -19.58
CA GLU A 371 6.28 -8.86 -18.56
C GLU A 371 5.81 -8.05 -17.35
N ILE A 372 4.77 -8.54 -16.69
CA ILE A 372 4.36 -8.04 -15.37
C ILE A 372 5.07 -8.91 -14.34
N ASP A 373 6.06 -8.34 -13.65
CA ASP A 373 6.94 -9.05 -12.71
C ASP A 373 6.95 -8.42 -11.30
N GLU A 374 5.93 -7.62 -10.99
CA GLU A 374 5.85 -6.78 -9.78
C GLU A 374 4.62 -7.09 -8.92
N GLY A 375 4.48 -6.40 -7.77
CA GLY A 375 3.33 -6.57 -6.88
C GLY A 375 3.45 -7.63 -5.78
N ASN A 376 4.64 -7.82 -5.19
CA ASN A 376 4.75 -8.55 -3.92
C ASN A 376 3.96 -7.81 -2.81
N GLY A 377 3.47 -8.55 -1.81
CA GLY A 377 2.98 -7.94 -0.57
C GLY A 377 4.14 -7.29 0.20
N LEU A 378 5.08 -8.12 0.62
CA LEU A 378 6.32 -7.74 1.29
C LEU A 378 7.51 -7.98 0.36
N HIS A 379 8.43 -7.02 0.23
CA HIS A 379 9.62 -7.19 -0.60
C HIS A 379 10.89 -6.62 0.02
N MET A 380 11.98 -7.37 -0.15
CA MET A 380 13.33 -6.96 0.23
C MET A 380 14.34 -7.37 -0.84
N GLN A 381 15.09 -6.40 -1.33
CA GLN A 381 16.09 -6.57 -2.39
C GLN A 381 17.42 -5.90 -2.02
N ASN A 382 18.51 -6.67 -2.08
CA ASN A 382 19.88 -6.22 -1.81
C ASN A 382 20.82 -6.52 -3.00
N ASN A 383 20.37 -6.27 -4.22
CA ASN A 383 21.17 -6.50 -5.45
C ASN A 383 22.46 -5.67 -5.51
N ALA A 384 22.49 -4.52 -4.83
CA ALA A 384 23.70 -3.71 -4.69
C ALA A 384 24.76 -4.36 -3.77
N ARG A 385 24.38 -5.37 -2.97
CA ARG A 385 25.23 -6.08 -1.99
C ARG A 385 25.95 -5.14 -1.02
N THR A 386 25.32 -4.02 -0.69
CA THR A 386 25.83 -2.99 0.23
C THR A 386 25.20 -3.08 1.63
N PHE A 387 24.13 -3.86 1.79
CA PHE A 387 23.58 -4.20 3.10
C PHE A 387 24.29 -5.44 3.65
N ILE A 388 24.82 -5.32 4.87
CA ILE A 388 25.49 -6.41 5.60
C ILE A 388 24.72 -6.84 6.86
N GLY A 389 23.54 -6.27 7.11
CA GLY A 389 22.67 -6.64 8.23
C GLY A 389 21.74 -7.80 7.89
N ARG A 390 20.84 -8.13 8.82
CA ARG A 390 19.80 -9.17 8.65
C ARG A 390 18.42 -8.58 8.35
N PHE A 391 17.57 -9.40 7.74
CA PHE A 391 16.16 -9.10 7.50
C PHE A 391 15.26 -9.96 8.39
N LEU A 392 14.21 -9.37 8.96
CA LEU A 392 13.18 -10.07 9.73
C LEU A 392 11.80 -9.83 9.11
N ALA A 393 11.13 -10.92 8.73
CA ALA A 393 9.69 -10.96 8.46
C ALA A 393 9.03 -11.85 9.52
N GLU A 394 8.28 -11.24 10.43
CA GLU A 394 7.66 -11.96 11.54
C GLU A 394 6.21 -11.53 11.78
N ASP A 395 5.33 -12.48 12.07
CA ASP A 395 3.97 -12.17 12.50
C ASP A 395 3.17 -11.34 11.48
N ASN A 396 3.41 -11.54 10.18
CA ASN A 396 2.65 -10.86 9.13
C ASN A 396 1.57 -11.76 8.54
N VAL A 397 0.50 -11.15 8.06
CA VAL A 397 -0.54 -11.79 7.26
C VAL A 397 -0.49 -11.18 5.86
N ALA A 398 -0.08 -11.98 4.87
CA ALA A 398 0.04 -11.54 3.48
C ALA A 398 -0.89 -12.36 2.60
N VAL A 399 -1.87 -11.72 1.98
CA VAL A 399 -2.95 -12.42 1.27
C VAL A 399 -3.27 -11.77 -0.07
N LEU A 400 -3.56 -12.55 -1.10
CA LEU A 400 -4.11 -12.04 -2.37
C LEU A 400 -3.26 -10.94 -3.05
N ASN A 401 -1.93 -10.96 -2.85
CA ASN A 401 -1.03 -10.05 -3.55
C ASN A 401 -0.71 -10.59 -4.96
N GLY A 402 -0.36 -9.69 -5.89
CA GLY A 402 -0.16 -9.99 -7.31
C GLY A 402 1.02 -10.93 -7.57
N LYS A 403 2.10 -10.78 -6.80
CA LYS A 403 3.28 -11.68 -6.83
C LYS A 403 3.35 -12.42 -5.49
N ALA A 404 4.53 -12.59 -4.90
CA ALA A 404 4.65 -13.32 -3.64
C ALA A 404 4.01 -12.54 -2.48
N GLY A 405 3.56 -13.26 -1.45
CA GLY A 405 3.26 -12.63 -0.16
C GLY A 405 4.51 -12.02 0.44
N LEU A 406 5.65 -12.72 0.32
CA LEU A 406 6.98 -12.21 0.61
C LEU A 406 7.97 -12.60 -0.50
N GLY A 407 8.62 -11.60 -1.10
CA GLY A 407 9.69 -11.78 -2.08
C GLY A 407 11.05 -11.30 -1.57
N LEU A 408 12.08 -12.14 -1.65
CA LEU A 408 13.47 -11.78 -1.36
C LEU A 408 14.34 -11.85 -2.61
N ASN A 409 15.22 -10.87 -2.79
CA ASN A 409 16.21 -10.85 -3.86
C ASN A 409 17.61 -10.47 -3.35
N THR A 410 18.57 -11.37 -3.47
CA THR A 410 19.96 -11.20 -3.01
C THR A 410 20.05 -10.90 -1.51
N VAL A 411 19.27 -11.59 -0.67
CA VAL A 411 19.21 -11.38 0.78
C VAL A 411 19.77 -12.59 1.52
N ASP A 412 20.82 -12.36 2.31
CA ASP A 412 21.41 -13.38 3.18
C ASP A 412 21.07 -13.13 4.65
N GLY A 413 20.98 -14.20 5.44
CA GLY A 413 20.78 -14.13 6.89
C GLY A 413 19.38 -13.71 7.32
N SER A 414 18.38 -13.89 6.45
CA SER A 414 16.98 -13.60 6.75
C SER A 414 16.38 -14.57 7.76
N VAL A 415 15.48 -14.04 8.59
CA VAL A 415 14.59 -14.83 9.45
C VAL A 415 13.15 -14.55 9.05
N ILE A 416 12.44 -15.60 8.66
CA ILE A 416 11.05 -15.57 8.21
C ILE A 416 10.27 -16.51 9.11
N ARG A 417 9.45 -15.98 10.02
CA ARG A 417 8.74 -16.84 10.97
C ARG A 417 7.37 -16.34 11.35
N ASN A 418 6.47 -17.25 11.74
CA ASN A 418 5.16 -16.87 12.24
C ASN A 418 4.33 -16.04 11.26
N ASN A 419 4.53 -16.20 9.95
CA ASN A 419 3.73 -15.50 8.95
C ASN A 419 2.59 -16.40 8.45
N SER A 420 1.47 -15.79 8.10
CA SER A 420 0.32 -16.44 7.46
C SER A 420 0.21 -15.97 6.01
N PHE A 421 0.28 -16.90 5.07
CA PHE A 421 0.23 -16.64 3.63
C PHE A 421 -0.99 -17.34 3.01
N PHE A 422 -1.80 -16.58 2.25
CA PHE A 422 -3.02 -17.10 1.64
C PHE A 422 -3.23 -16.53 0.24
N HIS A 423 -3.24 -17.43 -0.75
CA HIS A 423 -3.57 -17.15 -2.15
C HIS A 423 -2.89 -15.90 -2.70
N ASN A 424 -1.60 -15.74 -2.46
CA ASN A 424 -0.82 -14.75 -3.21
C ASN A 424 -0.65 -15.21 -4.67
N THR A 425 0.22 -14.55 -5.42
CA THR A 425 0.58 -14.84 -6.81
C THR A 425 -0.59 -14.70 -7.79
N GLN A 426 -1.45 -13.71 -7.57
CA GLN A 426 -2.66 -13.44 -8.36
C GLN A 426 -2.37 -12.99 -9.81
N ALA A 427 -1.27 -12.28 -10.05
CA ALA A 427 -0.86 -11.77 -11.36
C ALA A 427 0.40 -12.45 -11.91
N VAL A 428 1.24 -12.99 -11.03
CA VAL A 428 2.53 -13.61 -11.37
C VAL A 428 2.56 -15.05 -10.81
N PRO A 429 1.84 -15.99 -11.44
CA PRO A 429 1.60 -17.33 -10.89
C PRO A 429 2.85 -18.23 -10.85
N ALA A 430 3.91 -17.88 -11.58
CA ALA A 430 5.20 -18.58 -11.57
C ALA A 430 5.99 -18.38 -10.26
N ASN A 431 5.54 -17.47 -9.39
CA ASN A 431 6.09 -17.27 -8.07
C ASN A 431 5.40 -18.18 -7.03
N GLY A 432 5.90 -18.15 -5.79
CA GLY A 432 5.24 -18.80 -4.65
C GLY A 432 4.75 -17.82 -3.60
N GLU A 433 3.97 -18.33 -2.63
CA GLU A 433 3.57 -17.58 -1.41
C GLU A 433 4.79 -16.90 -0.76
N LEU A 434 5.89 -17.65 -0.68
CA LEU A 434 7.24 -17.15 -0.43
C LEU A 434 8.11 -17.35 -1.67
N SER A 435 8.75 -16.28 -2.14
CA SER A 435 9.70 -16.32 -3.25
C SER A 435 11.09 -15.88 -2.83
N LEU A 436 12.10 -16.69 -3.14
CA LEU A 436 13.51 -16.46 -2.83
C LEU A 436 14.30 -16.41 -4.12
N GLN A 437 15.02 -15.32 -4.38
CA GLN A 437 15.91 -15.20 -5.53
C GLN A 437 17.33 -14.94 -5.05
N SER A 438 18.26 -15.84 -5.37
CA SER A 438 19.67 -15.72 -4.97
C SER A 438 19.84 -15.36 -3.47
N SER A 439 19.03 -15.98 -2.59
CA SER A 439 18.89 -15.59 -1.19
C SER A 439 19.09 -16.78 -0.25
N VAL A 440 19.82 -16.58 0.86
CA VAL A 440 20.09 -17.62 1.87
C VAL A 440 19.46 -17.21 3.21
N SER A 441 18.48 -17.99 3.68
CA SER A 441 17.81 -17.72 4.95
C SER A 441 18.43 -18.52 6.10
N ASP A 442 18.61 -17.87 7.25
CA ASP A 442 19.01 -18.56 8.48
C ASP A 442 17.88 -19.42 9.06
N SER A 443 16.64 -18.97 8.87
CA SER A 443 15.45 -19.65 9.39
C SER A 443 14.19 -19.24 8.61
N ILE A 444 13.44 -20.24 8.17
CA ILE A 444 12.08 -20.15 7.65
C ILE A 444 11.24 -21.13 8.46
N THR A 445 10.58 -20.66 9.52
CA THR A 445 9.94 -21.55 10.52
C THR A 445 8.60 -21.04 11.02
N HIS A 446 7.73 -21.95 11.46
CA HIS A 446 6.43 -21.63 12.05
C HIS A 446 5.50 -20.80 11.14
N ASN A 447 5.69 -20.84 9.82
CA ASN A 447 4.82 -20.17 8.87
C ASN A 447 3.66 -21.10 8.45
N LEU A 448 2.54 -20.49 8.07
CA LEU A 448 1.37 -21.16 7.50
C LEU A 448 1.20 -20.72 6.05
N PHE A 449 1.09 -21.70 5.15
CA PHE A 449 0.93 -21.45 3.72
C PHE A 449 -0.34 -22.10 3.19
N HIS A 450 -1.08 -21.35 2.40
CA HIS A 450 -2.15 -21.87 1.57
C HIS A 450 -2.00 -21.22 0.21
N ALA A 451 -1.29 -21.89 -0.69
CA ALA A 451 -1.12 -21.47 -2.07
C ALA A 451 -2.42 -21.60 -2.87
N THR A 452 -2.55 -20.81 -3.92
CA THR A 452 -3.60 -21.03 -4.94
C THR A 452 -3.38 -22.40 -5.62
N ASP A 453 -4.45 -23.08 -5.99
CA ASP A 453 -4.36 -24.36 -6.72
C ASP A 453 -3.54 -24.21 -8.01
N GLY A 454 -2.52 -25.07 -8.19
CA GLY A 454 -1.60 -25.01 -9.32
C GLY A 454 -0.43 -24.02 -9.17
N HIS A 455 -0.38 -23.26 -8.08
CA HIS A 455 0.73 -22.36 -7.75
C HIS A 455 1.62 -22.99 -6.66
N LEU A 456 2.74 -22.33 -6.37
CA LEU A 456 3.77 -22.86 -5.47
C LEU A 456 3.66 -22.30 -4.05
N THR A 457 3.90 -23.13 -3.04
CA THR A 457 4.08 -22.66 -1.66
C THR A 457 5.39 -21.87 -1.52
N LEU A 458 6.48 -22.40 -2.07
CA LEU A 458 7.78 -21.78 -2.03
C LEU A 458 8.42 -21.89 -3.41
N GLN A 459 8.82 -20.74 -3.95
CA GLN A 459 9.60 -20.68 -5.19
C GLN A 459 11.01 -20.18 -4.88
N SER A 460 12.02 -20.98 -5.21
CA SER A 460 13.42 -20.61 -5.06
C SER A 460 14.10 -20.53 -6.42
N PHE A 461 14.57 -19.36 -6.79
CA PHE A 461 15.30 -19.11 -8.03
C PHE A 461 16.81 -19.25 -7.77
N ASP A 462 17.51 -19.79 -8.77
CA ASP A 462 18.97 -20.02 -8.83
C ASP A 462 19.50 -21.10 -7.87
N ASP A 463 19.10 -21.07 -6.60
CA ASP A 463 19.58 -21.95 -5.55
C ASP A 463 18.42 -22.61 -4.78
N PRO A 464 18.60 -23.81 -4.21
CA PRO A 464 17.62 -24.41 -3.31
C PRO A 464 17.39 -23.55 -2.06
N ALA A 465 16.14 -23.51 -1.57
CA ALA A 465 15.81 -22.84 -0.33
C ALA A 465 16.56 -23.46 0.86
N THR A 466 16.97 -22.60 1.80
CA THR A 466 17.71 -22.98 3.01
C THR A 466 16.99 -22.52 4.28
N GLY A 467 17.24 -23.19 5.40
CA GLY A 467 16.63 -22.85 6.69
C GLY A 467 15.15 -23.20 6.84
N VAL A 468 14.57 -23.97 5.91
CA VAL A 468 13.15 -24.39 5.95
C VAL A 468 12.96 -25.51 6.96
N GLU A 469 12.31 -25.21 8.08
CA GLU A 469 12.01 -26.18 9.13
C GLU A 469 10.65 -25.85 9.79
N ASP A 470 9.92 -26.85 10.28
CA ASP A 470 8.73 -26.62 11.11
C ASP A 470 7.70 -25.64 10.50
N ASN A 471 7.25 -25.87 9.27
CA ASN A 471 6.16 -25.11 8.65
C ASN A 471 4.98 -26.02 8.29
N TYR A 472 3.80 -25.43 8.03
CA TYR A 472 2.63 -26.15 7.52
C TYR A 472 2.11 -25.52 6.23
N ALA A 473 1.68 -26.37 5.31
CA ALA A 473 1.05 -25.92 4.07
C ALA A 473 -0.18 -26.77 3.72
N VAL A 474 -1.17 -26.16 3.08
CA VAL A 474 -2.27 -26.89 2.42
C VAL A 474 -1.70 -27.65 1.23
N ARG A 475 -2.09 -28.92 1.07
CA ARG A 475 -1.71 -29.70 -0.12
C ARG A 475 -2.50 -29.24 -1.34
N VAL A 476 -1.84 -28.50 -2.24
CA VAL A 476 -2.42 -28.11 -3.53
C VAL A 476 -1.87 -28.97 -4.68
N PRO A 477 -2.65 -29.25 -5.74
CA PRO A 477 -2.15 -29.97 -6.92
C PRO A 477 -1.05 -29.19 -7.64
N GLY A 478 0.03 -29.88 -8.03
CA GLY A 478 1.13 -29.27 -8.79
C GLY A 478 2.26 -28.70 -7.93
N ASP A 479 2.09 -28.61 -6.61
CA ASP A 479 3.10 -28.12 -5.68
C ASP A 479 3.83 -29.28 -4.98
N GLU A 480 5.13 -29.41 -5.24
CA GLU A 480 6.01 -30.34 -4.54
C GLU A 480 6.62 -29.65 -3.32
N LEU A 481 5.99 -29.83 -2.16
CA LEU A 481 6.42 -29.18 -0.93
C LEU A 481 7.88 -29.55 -0.56
N PRO A 482 8.73 -28.54 -0.27
CA PRO A 482 10.07 -28.77 0.25
C PRO A 482 10.10 -29.52 1.60
N ASP A 483 11.24 -30.17 1.89
CA ASP A 483 11.51 -30.67 3.23
C ASP A 483 11.37 -29.55 4.28
N GLY A 484 10.86 -29.90 5.47
CA GLY A 484 10.57 -28.93 6.53
C GLY A 484 9.18 -28.28 6.45
N ILE A 485 8.38 -28.59 5.41
CA ILE A 485 6.97 -28.20 5.31
C ILE A 485 6.06 -29.43 5.44
N THR A 486 5.20 -29.44 6.46
CA THR A 486 4.23 -30.51 6.69
C THR A 486 2.92 -30.20 5.95
N ALA A 487 2.55 -31.08 5.03
CA ALA A 487 1.27 -30.99 4.33
C ALA A 487 0.08 -31.32 5.26
N VAL A 488 -0.94 -30.47 5.24
CA VAL A 488 -2.22 -30.64 5.95
C VAL A 488 -3.40 -30.32 5.04
N ASP A 489 -4.61 -30.66 5.47
CA ASP A 489 -5.84 -30.38 4.71
C ASP A 489 -6.29 -28.91 4.84
N SER A 490 -6.01 -28.27 5.98
CA SER A 490 -6.20 -26.84 6.18
C SER A 490 -5.18 -26.30 7.17
N VAL A 491 -4.72 -25.06 6.94
CA VAL A 491 -3.89 -24.30 7.89
C VAL A 491 -4.69 -23.19 8.60
N PHE A 492 -5.85 -22.78 8.08
CA PHE A 492 -6.68 -21.70 8.62
C PHE A 492 -8.10 -22.15 8.97
N VAL A 493 -8.77 -21.42 9.88
CA VAL A 493 -10.15 -21.71 10.31
C VAL A 493 -11.16 -21.42 9.18
N ASP A 494 -11.16 -20.21 8.64
CA ASP A 494 -12.09 -19.79 7.58
C ASP A 494 -11.49 -18.63 6.74
N PRO A 495 -10.44 -18.91 5.95
CA PRO A 495 -9.67 -17.86 5.29
C PRO A 495 -10.46 -17.12 4.20
N GLU A 496 -11.46 -17.77 3.59
CA GLU A 496 -12.37 -17.18 2.60
C GLU A 496 -13.22 -16.04 3.19
N ASN A 497 -13.45 -16.06 4.51
CA ASN A 497 -14.14 -14.99 5.24
C ASN A 497 -13.18 -14.14 6.08
N GLY A 498 -11.86 -14.23 5.81
CA GLY A 498 -10.83 -13.42 6.47
C GLY A 498 -10.38 -13.95 7.84
N ASP A 499 -10.77 -15.15 8.23
CA ASP A 499 -10.33 -15.77 9.49
C ASP A 499 -9.08 -16.64 9.28
N PHE A 500 -7.94 -15.98 9.41
CA PHE A 500 -6.61 -16.60 9.26
C PHE A 500 -6.06 -17.21 10.55
N ARG A 501 -6.91 -17.47 11.56
CA ARG A 501 -6.48 -18.20 12.77
C ARG A 501 -6.05 -19.62 12.40
N PRO A 502 -5.03 -20.18 13.06
CA PRO A 502 -4.59 -21.55 12.81
C PRO A 502 -5.72 -22.57 12.94
N ALA A 503 -5.83 -23.49 11.98
CA ALA A 503 -6.83 -24.55 11.97
C ALA A 503 -6.65 -25.56 13.13
N GLU A 504 -7.69 -26.35 13.41
CA GLU A 504 -7.59 -27.46 14.36
C GLU A 504 -6.47 -28.42 13.97
N GLY A 505 -5.59 -28.75 14.94
CA GLY A 505 -4.44 -29.64 14.72
C GLY A 505 -3.13 -28.91 14.42
N ILE A 506 -3.18 -27.62 14.08
CA ILE A 506 -1.97 -26.78 13.99
C ILE A 506 -1.48 -26.43 15.41
N PRO A 507 -0.19 -26.63 15.73
CA PRO A 507 0.34 -26.27 17.04
C PRO A 507 0.26 -24.77 17.33
N SER A 508 0.11 -24.40 18.61
CA SER A 508 0.17 -23.00 19.05
C SER A 508 1.51 -22.36 18.67
N GLY A 509 1.47 -21.10 18.23
CA GLY A 509 2.67 -20.37 17.83
C GLY A 509 3.13 -20.65 16.40
N TYR A 510 2.23 -21.12 15.53
CA TYR A 510 2.40 -21.15 14.08
C TYR A 510 1.49 -20.11 13.43
N GLY A 511 1.95 -19.51 12.34
CA GLY A 511 1.29 -18.38 11.69
C GLY A 511 1.32 -17.13 12.56
N ALA A 512 0.54 -16.15 12.13
CA ALA A 512 0.37 -14.90 12.86
C ALA A 512 -0.25 -15.15 14.26
N SER A 513 0.14 -14.31 15.20
CA SER A 513 -0.27 -14.32 16.60
C SER A 513 -1.74 -13.92 16.74
N GLU A 514 -2.38 -14.36 17.83
CA GLU A 514 -3.75 -13.98 18.16
C GLU A 514 -3.90 -12.45 18.28
N GLU A 515 -2.89 -11.76 18.83
CA GLU A 515 -2.87 -10.29 18.91
C GLU A 515 -2.89 -9.63 17.52
N THR A 516 -2.10 -10.15 16.58
CA THR A 516 -2.09 -9.65 15.20
C THR A 516 -3.40 -9.95 14.48
N LEU A 517 -3.97 -11.15 14.67
CA LEU A 517 -5.22 -11.56 14.03
C LEU A 517 -6.43 -10.77 14.58
N ASP A 518 -6.49 -10.50 15.88
CA ASP A 518 -7.52 -9.65 16.49
C ASP A 518 -7.43 -8.21 15.96
N ARG A 519 -6.21 -7.67 15.82
CA ARG A 519 -5.98 -6.35 15.22
C ARG A 519 -6.47 -6.31 13.76
N ILE A 520 -6.22 -7.36 12.99
CA ILE A 520 -6.69 -7.50 11.61
C ILE A 520 -8.20 -7.54 11.53
N ALA A 521 -8.86 -8.36 12.34
CA ALA A 521 -10.32 -8.41 12.41
C ALA A 521 -10.90 -7.03 12.78
N GLY A 522 -10.25 -6.32 13.72
CA GLY A 522 -10.56 -4.94 14.05
C GLY A 522 -10.48 -4.01 12.85
N TRP A 523 -9.40 -4.05 12.07
CA TRP A 523 -9.25 -3.25 10.85
C TRP A 523 -10.29 -3.59 9.77
N VAL A 524 -10.55 -4.87 9.53
CA VAL A 524 -11.55 -5.32 8.55
C VAL A 524 -12.92 -4.74 8.88
N ALA A 525 -13.34 -4.85 10.14
CA ALA A 525 -14.60 -4.28 10.61
C ALA A 525 -14.60 -2.74 10.56
N GLU A 526 -13.54 -2.11 11.06
CA GLU A 526 -13.43 -0.66 11.20
C GLU A 526 -13.33 0.08 9.87
N TYR A 527 -12.57 -0.44 8.90
CA TYR A 527 -12.45 0.16 7.58
C TYR A 527 -13.46 -0.43 6.60
N GLY A 528 -14.33 -1.35 7.03
CA GLY A 528 -15.30 -2.03 6.16
C GLY A 528 -14.60 -2.68 4.96
N LEU A 529 -13.47 -3.34 5.21
CA LEU A 529 -12.64 -3.95 4.18
C LEU A 529 -13.33 -5.20 3.64
N VAL A 530 -13.15 -5.42 2.34
CA VAL A 530 -13.45 -6.69 1.68
C VAL A 530 -12.11 -7.24 1.24
N VAL A 531 -11.68 -8.33 1.87
CA VAL A 531 -10.42 -9.00 1.56
C VAL A 531 -10.73 -10.02 0.48
N ASP A 532 -10.62 -9.60 -0.77
CA ASP A 532 -10.97 -10.40 -1.95
C ASP A 532 -9.91 -10.21 -3.03
N ALA A 533 -9.90 -11.12 -4.00
CA ALA A 533 -8.97 -11.07 -5.11
C ALA A 533 -9.13 -9.76 -5.89
N ALA A 534 -8.04 -9.33 -6.53
CA ALA A 534 -8.05 -8.18 -7.41
C ALA A 534 -9.16 -8.33 -8.47
N PRO A 535 -10.07 -7.35 -8.65
CA PRO A 535 -11.09 -7.41 -9.71
C PRO A 535 -10.48 -7.49 -11.12
N ASP A 536 -9.30 -6.89 -11.32
CA ASP A 536 -8.57 -6.97 -12.57
C ASP A 536 -7.64 -8.19 -12.56
N VAL A 537 -8.03 -9.22 -13.30
CA VAL A 537 -7.26 -10.45 -13.46
C VAL A 537 -6.21 -10.27 -14.55
N VAL A 538 -4.93 -10.41 -14.19
CA VAL A 538 -3.80 -10.33 -15.11
C VAL A 538 -3.63 -11.68 -15.82
N THR A 539 -4.33 -11.83 -16.95
CA THR A 539 -4.23 -13.01 -17.84
C THR A 539 -3.15 -12.83 -18.91
N ASP A 540 -2.81 -13.88 -19.63
CA ASP A 540 -1.88 -13.77 -20.77
C ASP A 540 -2.47 -12.90 -21.90
N ASP A 541 -3.77 -13.03 -22.20
CA ASP A 541 -4.48 -12.14 -23.13
C ASP A 541 -4.37 -10.65 -22.71
N TYR A 542 -4.41 -10.39 -21.40
CA TYR A 542 -4.24 -9.03 -20.87
C TYR A 542 -2.81 -8.50 -21.06
N LYS A 543 -1.79 -9.35 -20.82
CA LYS A 543 -0.37 -9.00 -21.07
C LYS A 543 -0.10 -8.75 -22.55
N ASP A 544 -0.67 -9.56 -23.43
CA ASP A 544 -0.59 -9.40 -24.88
C ASP A 544 -1.21 -8.07 -25.33
N MET A 545 -2.40 -7.74 -24.81
CA MET A 545 -3.07 -6.46 -25.07
C MET A 545 -2.19 -5.27 -24.65
N ILE A 546 -1.55 -5.32 -23.48
CA ILE A 546 -0.62 -4.25 -23.06
C ILE A 546 0.56 -4.16 -24.02
N THR A 547 1.18 -5.30 -24.34
CA THR A 547 2.34 -5.36 -25.24
C THR A 547 2.03 -4.80 -26.62
N GLU A 548 0.89 -5.16 -27.21
CA GLU A 548 0.40 -4.60 -28.48
C GLU A 548 0.31 -3.08 -28.43
N ARG A 549 -0.28 -2.53 -27.36
CA ARG A 549 -0.49 -1.09 -27.22
C ARG A 549 0.81 -0.33 -27.02
N VAL A 550 1.71 -0.87 -26.21
CA VAL A 550 3.05 -0.30 -26.01
C VAL A 550 3.80 -0.25 -27.34
N ILE A 551 3.88 -1.37 -28.08
CA ILE A 551 4.54 -1.43 -29.38
C ILE A 551 3.92 -0.46 -30.39
N ALA A 552 2.59 -0.38 -30.44
CA ALA A 552 1.87 0.50 -31.37
C ALA A 552 2.12 2.01 -31.11
N THR A 553 2.51 2.35 -29.88
CA THR A 553 2.74 3.74 -29.43
C THR A 553 4.22 4.08 -29.28
N TRP A 554 5.13 3.18 -29.67
CA TRP A 554 6.57 3.39 -29.56
C TRP A 554 6.99 4.72 -30.22
N PRO A 555 7.56 5.68 -29.46
CA PRO A 555 8.08 6.92 -30.04
C PRO A 555 9.23 6.65 -31.00
N ALA A 556 9.24 7.33 -32.15
CA ALA A 556 10.28 7.14 -33.15
C ALA A 556 11.68 7.54 -32.60
N PRO A 557 12.70 6.67 -32.70
CA PRO A 557 14.07 6.98 -32.31
C PRO A 557 14.59 8.29 -32.91
N GLY A 558 15.14 9.15 -32.05
CA GLY A 558 15.68 10.46 -32.45
C GLY A 558 14.62 11.54 -32.74
N SER A 559 13.33 11.25 -32.52
CA SER A 559 12.28 12.27 -32.51
C SER A 559 12.39 13.19 -31.28
N GLU A 560 11.76 14.36 -31.37
CA GLU A 560 11.63 15.29 -30.23
C GLU A 560 10.87 14.62 -29.07
N GLU A 561 9.79 13.90 -29.38
CA GLU A 561 8.99 13.15 -28.41
C GLU A 561 9.82 12.09 -27.66
N ALA A 562 10.58 11.26 -28.37
CA ALA A 562 11.45 10.26 -27.74
C ALA A 562 12.50 10.90 -26.83
N ALA A 563 13.06 12.05 -27.23
CA ALA A 563 14.03 12.78 -26.43
C ALA A 563 13.41 13.39 -25.16
N GLU A 564 12.20 13.95 -25.25
CA GLU A 564 11.46 14.48 -24.09
C GLU A 564 11.08 13.39 -23.09
N LEU A 565 10.66 12.23 -23.60
CA LEU A 565 10.28 11.05 -22.83
C LEU A 565 11.49 10.25 -22.31
N GLY A 566 12.71 10.54 -22.77
CA GLY A 566 13.92 9.84 -22.35
C GLY A 566 14.03 8.42 -22.91
N VAL A 567 13.44 8.15 -24.07
CA VAL A 567 13.49 6.84 -24.75
C VAL A 567 14.78 6.73 -25.58
N PRO A 568 15.68 5.76 -25.30
CA PRO A 568 16.90 5.55 -26.06
C PRO A 568 16.63 5.14 -27.50
N ALA A 569 17.50 5.56 -28.42
CA ALA A 569 17.35 5.24 -29.84
C ALA A 569 17.59 3.76 -30.17
N ASP A 570 18.34 3.08 -29.31
CA ASP A 570 18.74 1.67 -29.39
C ASP A 570 17.97 0.77 -28.44
N LEU A 571 16.85 1.25 -27.88
CA LEU A 571 16.01 0.44 -26.99
C LEU A 571 15.49 -0.81 -27.69
N VAL A 572 15.52 -1.94 -26.98
CA VAL A 572 14.95 -3.22 -27.42
C VAL A 572 13.80 -3.64 -26.52
N LEU A 573 12.68 -4.05 -27.09
CA LEU A 573 11.61 -4.72 -26.34
C LEU A 573 11.80 -6.24 -26.46
N ARG A 574 11.91 -6.92 -25.31
CA ARG A 574 12.00 -8.38 -25.19
C ARG A 574 10.62 -8.90 -24.85
N VAL A 575 10.00 -9.65 -25.76
CA VAL A 575 8.69 -10.27 -25.51
C VAL A 575 8.91 -11.75 -25.16
N PRO A 576 8.59 -12.18 -23.93
CA PRO A 576 8.57 -13.59 -23.57
C PRO A 576 7.54 -14.35 -24.42
N GLY A 577 7.91 -15.52 -24.90
CA GLY A 577 7.03 -16.49 -25.55
C GLY A 577 6.89 -17.76 -24.71
N ASP A 578 6.39 -18.82 -25.35
CA ASP A 578 6.31 -20.15 -24.74
C ASP A 578 7.71 -20.72 -24.44
N ASP A 579 7.82 -21.61 -23.44
CA ASP A 579 9.04 -22.38 -23.13
C ASP A 579 10.34 -21.57 -22.92
N GLU A 580 10.24 -20.37 -22.32
CA GLU A 580 11.35 -19.44 -22.05
C GLU A 580 12.00 -18.80 -23.30
N ASP A 581 11.42 -19.00 -24.49
CA ASP A 581 11.87 -18.30 -25.69
C ASP A 581 11.58 -16.80 -25.58
N ILE A 582 12.50 -15.96 -26.05
CA ILE A 582 12.34 -14.51 -26.05
C ILE A 582 12.51 -13.99 -27.47
N THR A 583 11.49 -13.31 -27.97
CA THR A 583 11.57 -12.59 -29.25
C THR A 583 11.84 -11.12 -28.98
N CYS A 584 12.84 -10.56 -29.66
CA CYS A 584 13.24 -9.18 -29.47
C CYS A 584 12.82 -8.29 -30.63
N TYR A 585 12.46 -7.05 -30.34
CA TYR A 585 12.07 -6.05 -31.32
C TYR A 585 12.84 -4.78 -31.07
N ASP A 586 13.44 -4.23 -32.11
CA ASP A 586 13.85 -2.84 -32.14
C ASP A 586 12.77 -2.03 -32.86
N TYR A 587 12.91 -0.71 -32.87
CA TYR A 587 11.91 0.15 -33.50
C TYR A 587 11.67 -0.18 -34.99
N SER A 588 12.70 -0.65 -35.72
CA SER A 588 12.59 -0.96 -37.14
C SER A 588 11.88 -2.29 -37.43
N THR A 589 11.89 -3.21 -36.48
CA THR A 589 11.23 -4.52 -36.57
C THR A 589 9.92 -4.61 -35.81
N ARG A 590 9.52 -3.56 -35.07
CA ARG A 590 8.29 -3.52 -34.26
C ARG A 590 7.00 -3.92 -34.99
N ASP A 591 6.91 -3.62 -36.30
CA ASP A 591 5.74 -3.95 -37.13
C ASP A 591 5.66 -5.46 -37.49
N LEU A 592 6.64 -6.27 -37.09
CA LEU A 592 6.63 -7.73 -37.20
C LEU A 592 5.89 -8.41 -36.03
N TYR A 593 5.63 -7.67 -34.94
CA TYR A 593 4.88 -8.18 -33.80
C TYR A 593 3.38 -8.38 -34.14
N PRO A 594 2.74 -9.48 -33.70
CA PRO A 594 3.34 -10.65 -33.06
C PRO A 594 3.95 -11.59 -34.11
N GLY A 595 5.24 -11.90 -34.01
CA GLY A 595 5.91 -12.81 -34.94
C GLY A 595 7.44 -12.77 -34.84
N ASP A 596 8.12 -13.62 -35.61
CA ASP A 596 9.58 -13.67 -35.58
C ASP A 596 10.19 -12.32 -36.00
N SER A 597 11.22 -11.91 -35.25
CA SER A 597 11.98 -10.70 -35.51
C SER A 597 13.47 -11.04 -35.66
N PRO A 598 14.18 -10.43 -36.62
CA PRO A 598 15.62 -10.62 -36.77
C PRO A 598 16.43 -9.82 -35.75
N THR A 599 15.80 -9.01 -34.89
CA THR A 599 16.49 -8.22 -33.86
C THR A 599 17.16 -9.14 -32.85
N GLU A 600 18.44 -8.91 -32.61
CA GLU A 600 19.22 -9.64 -31.61
C GLU A 600 18.80 -9.23 -30.20
N CYS A 601 18.58 -10.21 -29.33
CA CYS A 601 18.26 -9.93 -27.94
C CYS A 601 19.50 -9.46 -27.17
N PRO A 602 19.48 -8.27 -26.55
CA PRO A 602 20.56 -7.86 -25.68
C PRO A 602 20.62 -8.82 -24.49
N VAL A 603 21.83 -9.25 -24.16
CA VAL A 603 22.07 -10.04 -22.95
C VAL A 603 22.00 -9.08 -21.75
N PRO A 604 21.23 -9.37 -20.70
CA PRO A 604 21.25 -8.59 -19.47
C PRO A 604 22.68 -8.45 -18.96
N ASP A 605 23.15 -7.22 -18.73
CA ASP A 605 24.46 -7.01 -18.11
C ASP A 605 24.34 -7.38 -16.62
N ASN A 606 25.01 -8.46 -16.20
CA ASN A 606 25.03 -8.93 -14.81
C ASN A 606 25.93 -8.06 -13.90
N GLY A 607 26.18 -6.81 -14.28
CA GLY A 607 26.90 -5.84 -13.46
C GLY A 607 26.08 -5.50 -12.20
N PRO A 608 26.72 -5.00 -11.12
CA PRO A 608 25.97 -4.42 -10.02
C PRO A 608 25.11 -3.29 -10.59
N ASP A 609 23.79 -3.38 -10.42
CA ASP A 609 22.85 -2.33 -10.79
C ASP A 609 23.23 -1.03 -10.05
N ASP A 610 24.05 -0.19 -10.67
CA ASP A 610 24.33 1.19 -10.26
C ASP A 610 23.10 2.07 -10.58
N ASP A 611 21.95 1.75 -9.97
CA ASP A 611 20.77 2.62 -10.01
C ASP A 611 20.91 3.74 -8.98
N GLU A 612 21.59 4.82 -9.35
CA GLU A 612 21.31 6.12 -8.75
C GLU A 612 20.03 6.67 -9.41
N GLU A 613 18.90 6.63 -8.69
CA GLU A 613 17.93 7.72 -8.50
C GLU A 613 16.69 7.28 -7.70
#